data_AF-A0A0G0SHY8-F1
#
_entry.id   AF-A0A0G0SHY8-F1
#
_cell.length_a   1.000
_cell.length_b   1.000
_cell.length_c   1.000
_cell.angle_alpha   90.00
_cell.angle_beta   90.00
_cell.angle_gamma   90.00
#
_symmetry.space_group_name_H-M   'P 1'
#
loop_
_entity.id
_entity.type
_entity.pdbx_description
1 polymer ?
#
loop_
_entity_poly.entity_id
_entity_poly.type
_entity_poly.pdbx_seq_one_letter_code
_entity_poly.pdbx_strand_id
1 'polypeptide(L)'
;MPKNNRIILYYCLVIKSIIVLTFFTLFSFWHPVPVGAISSSYITIVNPVRGSDLSGDAENLSKQAEITASFALPVTWLLQYDVLSEQKYLEELNKYKANNEIGIFLEVSEKLATDSQVPYLMGKGDWARPDKVFLSGYTPNERKRMIDKLMESFRLKLGKYPKSVGVWYIDAYSQDYLVNKYGITAILDCTDQYTTDKYQIWGKPWGVPFDPSVFNPLVPSQNSSDKLDTVKIQWAERDPLLAYGATVSASTFSLQANDYVGHHGFDTEYFKRILNSYIQTDNPVSQATVGLEVGGLEGKYLGEYENQLSEISKLARENKVKVTTMSDFAEKFKKLSPSNVPTLIKSEDNKAFWYNSPYYRAGFVEIGGKLFLRDLRVYKSDYLESDLVDLDTRTFLYRIIPAQIDDLVYKNAKLIATNVYSISLNRKEGGRWIGEIRTGNKKEQLIMGEKELKIGNNNLLSFSSEKSNFRHKLSKFLFLLSTIEFPQIPFPRLVWSTIDNRKIIGLENGTRVLGLKTRPLQIGAFDFPFQTLVRFKSLPFPNLYRILFRSDSQAEFEDFTKSYNGEDLLIFKREETDIHMINKLEESGKIRIFENSLYQVWK
;
A
#
# COMPACT_ATOMS: atom_id res chain seq x y z
N MET A 1 58.66 -49.67 6.47
CA MET A 1 57.69 -50.12 5.45
C MET A 1 58.44 -50.52 4.18
N PRO A 2 58.12 -51.66 3.54
CA PRO A 2 58.84 -52.16 2.37
C PRO A 2 58.70 -51.22 1.17
N LYS A 3 59.71 -51.19 0.28
CA LYS A 3 59.76 -50.35 -0.93
C LYS A 3 58.48 -50.41 -1.80
N ASN A 4 57.72 -51.51 -1.77
CA ASN A 4 56.45 -51.65 -2.49
C ASN A 4 55.32 -50.74 -2.00
N ASN A 5 55.31 -50.33 -0.73
CA ASN A 5 54.24 -49.46 -0.20
C ASN A 5 54.43 -47.99 -0.62
N ARG A 6 55.65 -47.56 -0.96
CA ARG A 6 55.89 -46.18 -1.43
C ARG A 6 55.41 -45.97 -2.86
N ILE A 7 55.50 -47.00 -3.70
CA ILE A 7 55.01 -46.96 -5.09
C ILE A 7 53.49 -46.88 -5.09
N ILE A 8 52.81 -47.70 -4.29
CA ILE A 8 51.34 -47.68 -4.18
C ILE A 8 50.85 -46.33 -3.65
N LEU A 9 51.51 -45.76 -2.63
CA LEU A 9 51.15 -44.45 -2.10
C LEU A 9 51.33 -43.32 -3.13
N TYR A 10 52.38 -43.41 -3.96
CA TYR A 10 52.64 -42.44 -5.03
C TYR A 10 51.58 -42.53 -6.14
N TYR A 11 51.20 -43.74 -6.57
CA TYR A 11 50.12 -43.92 -7.54
C TYR A 11 48.77 -43.46 -6.98
N CYS A 12 48.46 -43.73 -5.70
CA CYS A 12 47.24 -43.24 -5.06
C CYS A 12 47.20 -41.71 -4.98
N LEU A 13 48.33 -41.05 -4.70
CA LEU A 13 48.42 -39.58 -4.67
C LEU A 13 48.26 -38.97 -6.06
N VAL A 14 48.92 -39.54 -7.08
CA VAL A 14 48.81 -39.08 -8.47
C VAL A 14 47.39 -39.28 -9.01
N ILE A 15 46.76 -40.43 -8.72
CA ILE A 15 45.36 -40.67 -9.11
C ILE A 15 44.40 -39.71 -8.38
N LYS A 16 44.63 -39.42 -7.10
CA LYS A 16 43.85 -38.40 -6.37
C LYS A 16 44.02 -37.01 -6.99
N SER A 17 45.24 -36.63 -7.33
CA SER A 17 45.52 -35.33 -7.96
C SER A 17 44.92 -35.22 -9.35
N ILE A 18 44.93 -36.30 -10.15
CA ILE A 18 44.27 -36.34 -11.45
C ILE A 18 42.76 -36.27 -11.28
N ILE A 19 42.15 -37.02 -10.36
CA ILE A 19 40.70 -36.95 -10.10
C ILE A 19 40.30 -35.55 -9.64
N VAL A 20 41.05 -34.93 -8.72
CA VAL A 20 40.77 -33.57 -8.25
C VAL A 20 40.94 -32.54 -9.37
N LEU A 21 41.98 -32.63 -10.20
CA LEU A 21 42.14 -31.75 -11.36
C LEU A 21 41.02 -31.94 -12.38
N THR A 22 40.65 -33.19 -12.67
CA THR A 22 39.59 -33.51 -13.64
C THR A 22 38.22 -33.02 -13.13
N PHE A 23 37.97 -33.16 -11.83
CA PHE A 23 36.76 -32.63 -11.18
C PHE A 23 36.74 -31.10 -11.18
N PHE A 24 37.89 -30.44 -10.95
CA PHE A 24 38.01 -28.98 -11.01
C PHE A 24 37.87 -28.46 -12.45
N THR A 25 38.41 -29.14 -13.45
CA THR A 25 38.23 -28.75 -14.86
C THR A 25 36.80 -29.00 -15.31
N LEU A 26 36.16 -30.11 -14.93
CA LEU A 26 34.75 -30.39 -15.26
C LEU A 26 33.80 -29.38 -14.60
N PHE A 27 34.10 -28.91 -13.38
CA PHE A 27 33.33 -27.83 -12.73
C PHE A 27 33.62 -26.45 -13.31
N SER A 28 34.84 -26.20 -13.82
CA SER A 28 35.22 -24.92 -14.44
C SER A 28 34.59 -24.72 -15.83
N PHE A 29 34.15 -25.79 -16.49
CA PHE A 29 33.37 -25.71 -17.74
C PHE A 29 31.86 -25.81 -17.53
N TRP A 30 31.41 -25.98 -16.27
CA TRP A 30 30.00 -25.88 -15.90
C TRP A 30 29.68 -24.47 -15.40
N HIS A 31 29.99 -23.48 -16.24
CA HIS A 31 29.24 -22.23 -16.13
C HIS A 31 27.81 -22.54 -16.57
N PRO A 32 26.77 -22.26 -15.77
CA PRO A 32 25.43 -22.21 -16.32
C PRO A 32 25.50 -21.20 -17.47
N VAL A 33 25.35 -21.68 -18.70
CA VAL A 33 25.07 -20.80 -19.82
C VAL A 33 23.86 -19.99 -19.35
N PRO A 34 23.94 -18.64 -19.28
CA PRO A 34 22.77 -17.86 -18.95
C PRO A 34 21.78 -18.14 -20.07
N VAL A 35 20.83 -19.04 -19.80
CA VAL A 35 19.63 -19.21 -20.61
C VAL A 35 19.07 -17.81 -20.70
N GLY A 36 19.09 -17.21 -21.90
CA GLY A 36 18.49 -15.91 -22.13
C GLY A 36 17.11 -15.94 -21.50
N ALA A 37 16.89 -15.10 -20.48
CA ALA A 37 15.69 -15.15 -19.68
C ALA A 37 14.49 -15.04 -20.63
N ILE A 38 13.73 -16.14 -20.76
CA ILE A 38 12.51 -16.17 -21.56
C ILE A 38 11.57 -15.17 -20.88
N SER A 39 11.30 -14.05 -21.56
CA SER A 39 10.29 -13.07 -21.13
C SER A 39 8.99 -13.82 -20.88
N SER A 40 8.44 -13.69 -19.66
CA SER A 40 7.20 -14.34 -19.26
C SER A 40 6.16 -13.28 -18.96
N SER A 41 5.07 -13.30 -19.73
CA SER A 41 3.98 -12.33 -19.60
C SER A 41 2.77 -12.94 -18.90
N TYR A 42 2.25 -12.20 -17.93
CA TYR A 42 1.16 -12.61 -17.06
C TYR A 42 0.00 -11.63 -17.13
N ILE A 43 -1.22 -12.14 -17.00
CA ILE A 43 -2.40 -11.33 -16.76
C ILE A 43 -3.05 -11.83 -15.48
N THR A 44 -3.28 -10.92 -14.54
CA THR A 44 -3.94 -11.23 -13.27
C THR A 44 -5.34 -10.63 -13.30
N ILE A 45 -6.35 -11.49 -13.23
CA ILE A 45 -7.75 -11.04 -13.22
C ILE A 45 -8.20 -10.85 -11.77
N VAL A 46 -8.64 -9.65 -11.44
CA VAL A 46 -9.01 -9.28 -10.06
C VAL A 46 -10.35 -8.55 -10.06
N ASN A 47 -11.27 -8.94 -9.19
CA ASN A 47 -12.59 -8.29 -9.08
C ASN A 47 -12.84 -7.93 -7.60
N PRO A 48 -12.70 -6.66 -7.21
CA PRO A 48 -13.12 -6.17 -5.90
C PRO A 48 -14.64 -6.26 -5.72
N VAL A 49 -15.09 -6.65 -4.53
CA VAL A 49 -16.51 -6.81 -4.17
C VAL A 49 -16.77 -6.07 -2.87
N ARG A 50 -17.66 -5.07 -2.90
CA ARG A 50 -18.11 -4.36 -1.69
C ARG A 50 -19.43 -4.94 -1.18
N GLY A 51 -19.78 -4.58 0.06
CA GLY A 51 -21.05 -4.98 0.68
C GLY A 51 -22.26 -4.40 -0.08
N SER A 52 -23.45 -4.95 0.19
CA SER A 52 -24.68 -4.57 -0.53
C SER A 52 -24.98 -3.07 -0.55
N ASP A 53 -24.60 -2.35 0.50
CA ASP A 53 -24.83 -0.91 0.65
C ASP A 53 -24.08 -0.07 -0.39
N LEU A 54 -22.99 -0.61 -0.96
CA LEU A 54 -22.14 0.06 -1.95
C LEU A 54 -22.16 -0.65 -3.30
N SER A 55 -22.30 -1.97 -3.32
CA SER A 55 -22.28 -2.77 -4.55
C SER A 55 -23.65 -3.04 -5.17
N GLY A 56 -24.75 -2.73 -4.49
CA GLY A 56 -26.07 -3.17 -4.95
C GLY A 56 -26.32 -4.64 -4.62
N ASP A 57 -27.04 -5.37 -5.49
CA ASP A 57 -27.45 -6.75 -5.21
C ASP A 57 -26.42 -7.80 -5.67
N ALA A 58 -26.41 -8.97 -5.04
CA ALA A 58 -25.59 -10.12 -5.40
C ALA A 58 -25.84 -10.62 -6.84
N GLU A 59 -26.96 -10.25 -7.46
CA GLU A 59 -27.22 -10.55 -8.86
C GLU A 59 -26.11 -10.03 -9.80
N ASN A 60 -25.52 -8.88 -9.50
CA ASN A 60 -24.44 -8.33 -10.30
C ASN A 60 -23.16 -9.16 -10.18
N LEU A 61 -22.85 -9.62 -8.96
CA LEU A 61 -21.79 -10.58 -8.74
C LEU A 61 -22.04 -11.87 -9.54
N SER A 62 -23.25 -12.41 -9.50
CA SER A 62 -23.61 -13.64 -10.24
C SER A 62 -23.35 -13.48 -11.74
N LYS A 63 -23.77 -12.35 -12.34
CA LYS A 63 -23.53 -12.07 -13.76
C LYS A 63 -22.04 -12.00 -14.09
N GLN A 64 -21.27 -11.24 -13.32
CA GLN A 64 -19.83 -11.13 -13.56
C GLN A 64 -19.11 -12.46 -13.34
N ALA A 65 -19.53 -13.24 -12.35
CA ALA A 65 -19.01 -14.58 -12.09
C ALA A 65 -19.31 -15.54 -13.24
N GLU A 66 -20.54 -15.53 -13.78
CA GLU A 66 -20.93 -16.33 -14.95
C GLU A 66 -20.08 -16.00 -16.19
N ILE A 67 -19.89 -14.71 -16.49
CA ILE A 67 -19.03 -14.27 -17.59
C ILE A 67 -17.61 -14.80 -17.40
N THR A 68 -16.99 -14.58 -16.23
CA THR A 68 -15.62 -15.07 -15.98
C THR A 68 -15.50 -16.59 -16.07
N ALA A 69 -16.50 -17.33 -15.58
CA ALA A 69 -16.53 -18.79 -15.61
C ALA A 69 -16.64 -19.34 -17.04
N SER A 70 -17.37 -18.66 -17.93
CA SER A 70 -17.53 -19.05 -19.34
C SER A 70 -16.21 -19.14 -20.10
N PHE A 71 -15.20 -18.36 -19.72
CA PHE A 71 -13.86 -18.38 -20.32
C PHE A 71 -12.89 -19.35 -19.63
N ALA A 72 -13.30 -19.98 -18.52
CA ALA A 72 -12.47 -20.86 -17.70
C ALA A 72 -11.13 -20.23 -17.28
N LEU A 73 -11.12 -18.91 -17.06
CA LEU A 73 -9.93 -18.16 -16.62
C LEU A 73 -9.83 -18.13 -15.09
N PRO A 74 -8.62 -18.16 -14.52
CA PRO A 74 -8.45 -17.99 -13.08
C PRO A 74 -8.69 -16.53 -12.67
N VAL A 75 -9.44 -16.33 -11.59
CA VAL A 75 -9.86 -15.00 -11.11
C VAL A 75 -9.63 -14.87 -9.60
N THR A 76 -9.23 -13.68 -9.16
CA THR A 76 -9.18 -13.32 -7.73
C THR A 76 -10.38 -12.43 -7.38
N TRP A 77 -11.26 -12.90 -6.51
CA TRP A 77 -12.34 -12.11 -5.93
C TRP A 77 -11.89 -11.52 -4.60
N LEU A 78 -11.82 -10.20 -4.51
CA LEU A 78 -11.39 -9.52 -3.28
C LEU A 78 -12.63 -9.04 -2.53
N LEU A 79 -12.89 -9.62 -1.37
CA LEU A 79 -14.12 -9.34 -0.61
C LEU A 79 -13.87 -8.28 0.45
N GLN A 80 -14.70 -7.24 0.46
CA GLN A 80 -14.77 -6.31 1.59
C GLN A 80 -15.23 -7.06 2.85
N TYR A 81 -14.82 -6.57 4.03
CA TYR A 81 -15.20 -7.18 5.31
C TYR A 81 -16.70 -7.47 5.43
N ASP A 82 -17.53 -6.56 4.97
CA ASP A 82 -18.99 -6.62 5.12
C ASP A 82 -19.57 -7.80 4.34
N VAL A 83 -19.02 -8.09 3.16
CA VAL A 83 -19.37 -9.23 2.30
C VAL A 83 -19.10 -10.57 2.99
N LEU A 84 -18.09 -10.67 3.85
CA LEU A 84 -17.77 -11.91 4.57
C LEU A 84 -18.91 -12.36 5.50
N SER A 85 -19.80 -11.45 5.89
CA SER A 85 -20.98 -11.75 6.69
C SER A 85 -22.22 -12.10 5.87
N GLU A 86 -22.18 -11.89 4.56
CA GLU A 86 -23.31 -12.08 3.66
C GLU A 86 -23.26 -13.44 2.97
N GLN A 87 -24.07 -14.38 3.47
CA GLN A 87 -24.10 -15.77 3.00
C GLN A 87 -24.36 -15.87 1.48
N LYS A 88 -25.21 -15.01 0.90
CA LYS A 88 -25.54 -15.03 -0.53
C LYS A 88 -24.32 -14.84 -1.44
N TYR A 89 -23.40 -13.93 -1.07
CA TYR A 89 -22.20 -13.65 -1.85
C TYR A 89 -21.23 -14.85 -1.82
N LEU A 90 -21.08 -15.46 -0.64
CA LEU A 90 -20.22 -16.63 -0.47
C LEU A 90 -20.78 -17.86 -1.21
N GLU A 91 -22.09 -18.07 -1.17
CA GLU A 91 -22.76 -19.15 -1.91
C GLU A 91 -22.58 -18.98 -3.42
N GLU A 92 -22.70 -17.77 -3.93
CA GLU A 92 -22.48 -17.48 -5.36
C GLU A 92 -21.04 -17.80 -5.79
N LEU A 93 -20.04 -17.29 -5.06
CA LEU A 93 -18.63 -17.54 -5.38
C LEU A 93 -18.24 -19.02 -5.24
N ASN A 94 -18.88 -19.75 -4.34
CA ASN A 94 -18.62 -21.18 -4.16
C ASN A 94 -19.04 -22.01 -5.38
N LYS A 95 -19.99 -21.56 -6.20
CA LYS A 95 -20.38 -22.24 -7.46
C LYS A 95 -19.22 -22.33 -8.46
N TYR A 96 -18.30 -21.36 -8.43
CA TYR A 96 -17.22 -21.21 -9.42
C TYR A 96 -15.82 -21.40 -8.82
N LYS A 97 -15.71 -22.02 -7.64
CA LYS A 97 -14.49 -22.06 -6.82
C LYS A 97 -13.29 -22.75 -7.46
N ALA A 98 -13.49 -23.66 -8.43
CA ALA A 98 -12.42 -24.51 -8.96
C ALA A 98 -11.23 -23.73 -9.56
N ASN A 99 -11.49 -22.54 -10.10
CA ASN A 99 -10.47 -21.68 -10.73
C ASN A 99 -10.27 -20.34 -10.00
N ASN A 100 -10.94 -20.14 -8.85
CA ASN A 100 -11.03 -18.83 -8.21
C ASN A 100 -10.22 -18.77 -6.90
N GLU A 101 -9.49 -17.67 -6.74
CA GLU A 101 -8.96 -17.24 -5.46
C GLU A 101 -9.97 -16.29 -4.79
N ILE A 102 -10.16 -16.46 -3.47
CA ILE A 102 -10.85 -15.48 -2.65
C ILE A 102 -9.80 -14.79 -1.77
N GLY A 103 -9.72 -13.47 -1.88
CA GLY A 103 -8.87 -12.60 -1.07
C GLY A 103 -9.69 -11.52 -0.37
N ILE A 104 -9.00 -10.54 0.18
CA ILE A 104 -9.61 -9.42 0.92
C ILE A 104 -9.53 -8.15 0.08
N PHE A 105 -10.63 -7.39 0.04
CA PHE A 105 -10.61 -5.99 -0.36
C PHE A 105 -10.64 -5.11 0.88
N LEU A 106 -9.49 -4.52 1.22
CA LEU A 106 -9.26 -3.84 2.49
C LEU A 106 -9.67 -2.37 2.41
N GLU A 107 -10.98 -2.14 2.38
CA GLU A 107 -11.58 -0.84 2.68
C GLU A 107 -12.18 -0.88 4.08
N VAL A 108 -11.83 0.08 4.93
CA VAL A 108 -12.41 0.19 6.27
C VAL A 108 -13.86 0.66 6.16
N SER A 109 -14.77 -0.25 6.50
CA SER A 109 -16.19 0.06 6.67
C SER A 109 -16.51 0.44 8.11
N GLU A 110 -17.68 1.04 8.32
CA GLU A 110 -18.21 1.25 9.67
C GLU A 110 -18.32 -0.08 10.43
N LYS A 111 -18.74 -1.13 9.75
CA LYS A 111 -18.91 -2.46 10.34
C LYS A 111 -17.57 -3.04 10.79
N LEU A 112 -16.53 -2.98 9.96
CA LEU A 112 -15.18 -3.42 10.34
C LEU A 112 -14.68 -2.65 11.56
N ALA A 113 -14.78 -1.33 11.53
CA ALA A 113 -14.33 -0.49 12.64
C ALA A 113 -15.09 -0.82 13.94
N THR A 114 -16.42 -0.98 13.86
CA THR A 114 -17.27 -1.32 15.01
C THR A 114 -16.94 -2.70 15.58
N ASP A 115 -16.85 -3.72 14.73
CA ASP A 115 -16.54 -5.09 15.13
C ASP A 115 -15.11 -5.22 15.70
N SER A 116 -14.23 -4.26 15.39
CA SER A 116 -12.85 -4.18 15.86
C SER A 116 -12.66 -3.25 17.07
N GLN A 117 -13.76 -2.68 17.58
CA GLN A 117 -13.73 -1.68 18.65
C GLN A 117 -12.80 -0.50 18.30
N VAL A 118 -12.97 0.05 17.10
CA VAL A 118 -12.29 1.23 16.59
C VAL A 118 -13.33 2.32 16.28
N PRO A 119 -13.13 3.57 16.77
CA PRO A 119 -14.01 4.67 16.44
C PRO A 119 -14.02 4.91 14.92
N TYR A 120 -15.20 4.91 14.32
CA TYR A 120 -15.41 5.29 12.94
C TYR A 120 -15.90 6.75 12.89
N LEU A 121 -15.44 7.52 11.91
CA LEU A 121 -15.78 8.93 11.76
C LEU A 121 -17.19 9.13 11.17
N MET A 122 -18.19 8.50 11.80
CA MET A 122 -19.60 8.55 11.41
C MET A 122 -20.13 9.97 11.32
N GLY A 123 -20.82 10.28 10.22
CA GLY A 123 -21.45 11.57 9.96
C GLY A 123 -20.49 12.71 9.57
N LYS A 124 -19.19 12.43 9.43
CA LYS A 124 -18.20 13.45 9.02
C LYS A 124 -17.84 13.35 7.54
N GLY A 125 -18.74 13.76 6.65
CA GLY A 125 -18.53 13.71 5.20
C GLY A 125 -18.55 12.30 4.60
N ASP A 126 -18.11 12.17 3.35
CA ASP A 126 -18.16 10.95 2.54
C ASP A 126 -17.47 9.73 3.20
N TRP A 127 -17.96 8.53 2.91
CA TRP A 127 -17.37 7.25 3.35
C TRP A 127 -16.06 6.99 2.61
N ALA A 128 -16.01 7.35 1.32
CA ALA A 128 -14.83 7.29 0.46
C ALA A 128 -13.87 8.47 0.73
N ARG A 129 -13.61 8.76 2.01
CA ARG A 129 -12.54 9.69 2.39
C ARG A 129 -11.30 8.91 2.83
N PRO A 130 -10.08 9.34 2.46
CA PRO A 130 -8.84 8.66 2.85
C PRO A 130 -8.64 8.49 4.35
N ASP A 131 -9.01 9.48 5.14
CA ASP A 131 -8.94 9.40 6.61
C ASP A 131 -9.92 8.39 7.23
N LYS A 132 -10.79 7.76 6.42
CA LYS A 132 -11.76 6.76 6.87
C LYS A 132 -11.57 5.42 6.20
N VAL A 133 -11.45 5.40 4.86
CA VAL A 133 -11.45 4.15 4.11
C VAL A 133 -10.13 3.39 4.23
N PHE A 134 -9.03 4.08 4.54
CA PHE A 134 -7.70 3.47 4.68
C PHE A 134 -7.31 3.30 6.15
N LEU A 135 -6.59 2.22 6.41
CA LEU A 135 -5.98 1.96 7.71
C LEU A 135 -5.05 3.11 8.16
N SER A 136 -4.40 3.80 7.21
CA SER A 136 -3.56 4.97 7.51
C SER A 136 -4.30 6.05 8.30
N GLY A 137 -5.63 6.16 8.18
CA GLY A 137 -6.45 7.11 8.95
C GLY A 137 -6.57 6.82 10.45
N TYR A 138 -6.08 5.66 10.90
CA TYR A 138 -6.21 5.16 12.27
C TYR A 138 -4.85 4.99 12.92
N THR A 139 -4.81 4.92 14.26
CA THR A 139 -3.56 4.64 15.00
C THR A 139 -3.05 3.22 14.71
N PRO A 140 -1.74 2.92 14.82
CA PRO A 140 -1.20 1.58 14.62
C PRO A 140 -1.92 0.48 15.43
N ASN A 141 -2.31 0.78 16.67
CA ASN A 141 -3.07 -0.15 17.51
C ASN A 141 -4.49 -0.40 16.99
N GLU A 142 -5.16 0.60 16.43
CA GLU A 142 -6.46 0.44 15.79
C GLU A 142 -6.34 -0.33 14.47
N ARG A 143 -5.31 -0.03 13.66
CA ARG A 143 -4.97 -0.79 12.44
C ARG A 143 -4.80 -2.27 12.76
N LYS A 144 -4.00 -2.58 13.79
CA LYS A 144 -3.78 -3.95 14.29
C LYS A 144 -5.09 -4.65 14.61
N ARG A 145 -5.96 -4.03 15.42
CA ARG A 145 -7.25 -4.63 15.81
C ARG A 145 -8.16 -4.88 14.61
N MET A 146 -8.21 -3.95 13.65
CA MET A 146 -8.99 -4.12 12.43
C MET A 146 -8.44 -5.24 11.54
N ILE A 147 -7.13 -5.30 11.34
CA ILE A 147 -6.49 -6.38 10.60
C ILE A 147 -6.76 -7.73 11.29
N ASP A 148 -6.54 -7.81 12.60
CA ASP A 148 -6.74 -9.04 13.37
C ASP A 148 -8.20 -9.53 13.24
N LYS A 149 -9.17 -8.63 13.43
CA LYS A 149 -10.59 -8.94 13.32
C LYS A 149 -10.98 -9.40 11.92
N LEU A 150 -10.52 -8.69 10.89
CA LEU A 150 -10.77 -9.03 9.50
C LEU A 150 -10.21 -10.41 9.14
N MET A 151 -8.97 -10.69 9.51
CA MET A 151 -8.31 -11.97 9.24
C MET A 151 -8.94 -13.14 9.97
N GLU A 152 -9.32 -12.94 11.24
CA GLU A 152 -10.05 -13.95 12.01
C GLU A 152 -11.41 -14.25 11.40
N SER A 153 -12.19 -13.23 11.06
CA SER A 153 -13.48 -13.40 10.39
C SER A 153 -13.33 -14.13 9.05
N PHE A 154 -12.33 -13.77 8.25
CA PHE A 154 -12.03 -14.46 6.99
C PHE A 154 -11.73 -15.94 7.22
N ARG A 155 -10.83 -16.28 8.16
CA ARG A 155 -10.49 -17.67 8.49
C ARG A 155 -11.69 -18.45 9.00
N LEU A 156 -12.53 -17.85 9.85
CA LEU A 156 -13.73 -18.50 10.37
C LEU A 156 -14.73 -18.83 9.27
N LYS A 157 -14.86 -17.97 8.25
CA LYS A 157 -15.82 -18.15 7.14
C LYS A 157 -15.29 -19.07 6.04
N LEU A 158 -13.99 -19.01 5.74
CA LEU A 158 -13.41 -19.67 4.57
C LEU A 158 -12.40 -20.78 4.92
N GLY A 159 -12.15 -21.03 6.21
CA GLY A 159 -11.33 -22.12 6.73
C GLY A 159 -9.81 -21.89 6.66
N LYS A 160 -9.36 -20.81 6.01
CA LYS A 160 -7.94 -20.46 5.83
C LYS A 160 -7.76 -18.94 5.84
N TYR A 161 -6.56 -18.47 6.15
CA TYR A 161 -6.20 -17.06 5.91
C TYR A 161 -6.04 -16.81 4.40
N PRO A 162 -6.33 -15.58 3.93
CA PRO A 162 -6.14 -15.23 2.54
C PRO A 162 -4.65 -15.16 2.21
N LYS A 163 -4.32 -15.25 0.92
CA LYS A 163 -2.97 -14.98 0.40
C LYS A 163 -2.85 -13.63 -0.27
N SER A 164 -3.98 -13.04 -0.64
CA SER A 164 -4.06 -11.80 -1.41
C SER A 164 -4.93 -10.77 -0.73
N VAL A 165 -4.45 -9.53 -0.72
CA VAL A 165 -5.16 -8.34 -0.25
C VAL A 165 -5.13 -7.29 -1.36
N GLY A 166 -6.24 -6.67 -1.70
CA GLY A 166 -6.26 -5.45 -2.51
C GLY A 166 -6.81 -4.26 -1.75
N VAL A 167 -6.30 -3.07 -2.06
CA VAL A 167 -6.63 -1.83 -1.36
C VAL A 167 -6.11 -0.63 -2.17
N TRP A 168 -6.82 0.48 -2.24
CA TRP A 168 -6.34 1.63 -3.02
C TRP A 168 -5.04 2.24 -2.46
N TYR A 169 -4.87 2.25 -1.14
CA TYR A 169 -3.63 2.60 -0.47
C TYR A 169 -3.40 1.80 0.82
N ILE A 170 -2.17 1.34 1.03
CA ILE A 170 -1.74 0.70 2.28
C ILE A 170 -0.52 1.38 2.87
N ASP A 171 -0.56 1.67 4.17
CA ASP A 171 0.56 2.22 4.94
C ASP A 171 1.62 1.17 5.27
N ALA A 172 2.83 1.64 5.57
CA ALA A 172 3.99 0.79 5.86
C ALA A 172 3.76 -0.20 7.03
N TYR A 173 3.13 0.25 8.12
CA TYR A 173 2.85 -0.61 9.27
C TYR A 173 1.87 -1.72 8.93
N SER A 174 0.74 -1.37 8.29
CA SER A 174 -0.29 -2.34 7.95
C SER A 174 0.19 -3.39 6.96
N GLN A 175 0.96 -3.00 5.92
CA GLN A 175 1.51 -3.99 4.98
C GLN A 175 2.48 -4.96 5.67
N ASP A 176 3.35 -4.47 6.55
CA ASP A 176 4.33 -5.30 7.25
C ASP A 176 3.61 -6.31 8.16
N TYR A 177 2.64 -5.82 8.93
CA TYR A 177 1.88 -6.63 9.84
C TYR A 177 1.07 -7.73 9.13
N LEU A 178 0.43 -7.40 8.00
CA LEU A 178 -0.28 -8.39 7.16
C LEU A 178 0.65 -9.48 6.65
N VAL A 179 1.83 -9.10 6.14
CA VAL A 179 2.79 -10.05 5.58
C VAL A 179 3.39 -10.92 6.67
N ASN A 180 3.92 -10.33 7.73
CA ASN A 180 4.66 -11.06 8.75
C ASN A 180 3.76 -11.90 9.66
N LYS A 181 2.57 -11.41 10.05
CA LYS A 181 1.66 -12.15 10.93
C LYS A 181 0.77 -13.12 10.18
N TYR A 182 0.24 -12.72 9.03
CA TYR A 182 -0.79 -13.48 8.31
C TYR A 182 -0.28 -14.16 7.03
N GLY A 183 0.96 -13.90 6.62
CA GLY A 183 1.56 -14.55 5.46
C GLY A 183 0.91 -14.14 4.14
N ILE A 184 0.51 -12.87 4.03
CA ILE A 184 0.04 -12.27 2.77
C ILE A 184 1.20 -12.25 1.78
N THR A 185 0.98 -12.81 0.59
CA THR A 185 2.01 -12.95 -0.46
C THR A 185 1.82 -11.99 -1.62
N ALA A 186 0.61 -11.47 -1.81
CA ALA A 186 0.27 -10.54 -2.89
C ALA A 186 -0.54 -9.35 -2.34
N ILE A 187 -0.14 -8.14 -2.71
CA ILE A 187 -0.86 -6.91 -2.42
C ILE A 187 -1.19 -6.20 -3.74
N LEU A 188 -2.45 -5.87 -3.96
CA LEU A 188 -2.88 -5.00 -5.05
C LEU A 188 -3.10 -3.59 -4.51
N ASP A 189 -2.48 -2.58 -5.11
CA ASP A 189 -2.78 -1.18 -4.84
C ASP A 189 -3.06 -0.33 -6.08
N CYS A 190 -3.60 0.88 -5.91
CA CYS A 190 -3.83 1.78 -7.06
C CYS A 190 -2.52 2.00 -7.82
N THR A 191 -2.57 1.94 -9.14
CA THR A 191 -1.45 2.35 -9.99
C THR A 191 -1.03 3.81 -9.75
N ASP A 192 0.13 4.20 -10.30
CA ASP A 192 0.59 5.59 -10.24
C ASP A 192 -0.45 6.54 -10.88
N GLN A 193 -0.86 7.55 -10.11
CA GLN A 193 -1.83 8.56 -10.55
C GLN A 193 -1.60 9.88 -9.82
N TYR A 194 -1.64 11.00 -10.54
CA TYR A 194 -1.54 12.29 -9.87
C TYR A 194 -2.78 12.57 -9.02
N THR A 195 -3.99 12.29 -9.51
CA THR A 195 -5.22 12.44 -8.72
C THR A 195 -6.39 11.69 -9.34
N THR A 196 -7.09 10.93 -8.51
CA THR A 196 -8.38 10.27 -8.77
C THR A 196 -9.04 10.05 -7.42
N ASP A 197 -10.32 10.40 -7.28
CA ASP A 197 -11.13 10.18 -6.06
C ASP A 197 -10.50 10.62 -4.73
N LYS A 198 -9.62 11.62 -4.77
CA LYS A 198 -8.83 12.13 -3.63
C LYS A 198 -7.77 11.16 -3.08
N TYR A 199 -7.39 10.12 -3.82
CA TYR A 199 -6.42 9.10 -3.40
C TYR A 199 -5.10 9.21 -4.15
N GLN A 200 -4.49 10.40 -4.13
CA GLN A 200 -3.30 10.74 -4.91
C GLN A 200 -2.07 9.93 -4.49
N ILE A 201 -1.50 9.19 -5.45
CA ILE A 201 -0.28 8.39 -5.33
C ILE A 201 0.58 8.66 -6.55
N TRP A 202 1.65 9.43 -6.40
CA TRP A 202 2.48 9.91 -7.50
C TRP A 202 3.96 9.62 -7.26
N GLY A 203 4.61 8.91 -8.17
CA GLY A 203 6.02 8.60 -8.07
C GLY A 203 6.39 7.12 -7.96
N LYS A 204 5.44 6.18 -7.90
CA LYS A 204 5.74 4.74 -7.80
C LYS A 204 6.29 4.17 -9.13
N PRO A 205 6.83 2.94 -9.18
CA PRO A 205 7.17 2.30 -10.46
C PRO A 205 5.97 2.32 -11.40
N TRP A 206 6.17 2.74 -12.65
CA TRP A 206 5.09 2.95 -13.61
C TRP A 206 4.52 1.60 -14.09
N GLY A 207 3.42 1.15 -13.47
CA GLY A 207 2.62 0.00 -13.90
C GLY A 207 3.37 -1.33 -13.94
N VAL A 208 4.35 -1.53 -13.04
CA VAL A 208 5.11 -2.79 -12.95
C VAL A 208 5.03 -3.39 -11.55
N PRO A 209 5.07 -4.73 -11.44
CA PRO A 209 5.11 -5.40 -10.14
C PRO A 209 6.47 -5.23 -9.46
N PHE A 210 6.49 -5.21 -8.13
CA PHE A 210 7.72 -5.11 -7.34
C PHE A 210 7.57 -5.68 -5.93
N ASP A 211 8.69 -6.13 -5.35
CA ASP A 211 8.81 -6.41 -3.91
C ASP A 211 8.95 -5.07 -3.18
N PRO A 212 7.99 -4.65 -2.33
CA PRO A 212 8.00 -3.32 -1.72
C PRO A 212 9.03 -3.21 -0.59
N SER A 213 9.40 -1.97 -0.28
CA SER A 213 10.14 -1.64 0.94
C SER A 213 9.26 -1.84 2.19
N VAL A 214 9.85 -2.32 3.28
CA VAL A 214 9.20 -2.38 4.61
C VAL A 214 8.87 -0.98 5.17
N PHE A 215 9.63 0.04 4.78
CA PHE A 215 9.51 1.42 5.29
C PHE A 215 8.65 2.31 4.39
N ASN A 216 8.56 2.00 3.09
CA ASN A 216 7.81 2.78 2.14
C ASN A 216 7.04 1.88 1.15
N PRO A 217 5.70 1.83 1.25
CA PRO A 217 4.88 0.95 0.42
C PRO A 217 4.89 1.31 -1.07
N LEU A 218 5.41 2.47 -1.47
CA LEU A 218 5.34 2.97 -2.85
C LEU A 218 6.59 2.73 -3.67
N VAL A 219 7.66 2.25 -3.05
CA VAL A 219 8.95 2.05 -3.72
C VAL A 219 9.40 0.60 -3.63
N PRO A 220 10.16 0.11 -4.63
CA PRO A 220 10.77 -1.21 -4.54
C PRO A 220 11.80 -1.26 -3.42
N SER A 221 11.92 -2.42 -2.79
CA SER A 221 13.02 -2.69 -1.87
C SER A 221 14.36 -2.66 -2.59
N GLN A 222 15.36 -2.06 -1.93
CA GLN A 222 16.69 -1.86 -2.50
C GLN A 222 17.70 -2.93 -2.06
N ASN A 223 17.42 -3.62 -0.95
CA ASN A 223 18.27 -4.65 -0.38
C ASN A 223 17.45 -5.59 0.52
N SER A 224 18.08 -6.67 0.99
CA SER A 224 17.44 -7.71 1.80
C SER A 224 16.86 -7.20 3.13
N SER A 225 17.50 -6.23 3.79
CA SER A 225 17.00 -5.66 5.06
C SER A 225 15.82 -4.70 4.89
N ASP A 226 15.57 -4.26 3.66
CA ASP A 226 14.49 -3.37 3.25
C ASP A 226 13.35 -4.15 2.57
N LYS A 227 13.55 -5.42 2.24
CA LYS A 227 12.61 -6.24 1.48
C LYS A 227 11.50 -6.80 2.37
N LEU A 228 10.25 -6.46 2.03
CA LEU A 228 9.08 -7.15 2.56
C LEU A 228 8.80 -8.40 1.71
N ASP A 229 8.50 -9.54 2.34
CA ASP A 229 8.32 -10.82 1.63
C ASP A 229 6.92 -10.95 0.96
N THR A 230 6.58 -9.98 0.12
CA THR A 230 5.32 -9.90 -0.63
C THR A 230 5.54 -9.26 -1.99
N VAL A 231 4.61 -9.44 -2.92
CA VAL A 231 4.65 -8.81 -4.24
C VAL A 231 3.55 -7.78 -4.34
N LYS A 232 3.88 -6.56 -4.77
CA LYS A 232 2.90 -5.56 -5.17
C LYS A 232 2.58 -5.66 -6.65
N ILE A 233 1.29 -5.65 -6.96
CA ILE A 233 0.72 -5.49 -8.30
C ILE A 233 -0.19 -4.25 -8.30
N GLN A 234 -0.45 -3.66 -9.48
CA GLN A 234 -1.09 -2.35 -9.58
C GLN A 234 -2.46 -2.42 -10.27
N TRP A 235 -3.43 -1.67 -9.75
CA TRP A 235 -4.80 -1.52 -10.28
C TRP A 235 -5.03 -0.15 -10.91
N ALA A 236 -5.46 -0.04 -12.16
CA ALA A 236 -5.13 -0.90 -13.29
C ALA A 236 -4.09 -0.16 -14.13
N GLU A 237 -3.30 -0.84 -14.95
CA GLU A 237 -2.19 -0.20 -15.65
C GLU A 237 -2.63 0.98 -16.53
N ARG A 238 -1.79 2.02 -16.58
CA ARG A 238 -2.08 3.31 -17.23
C ARG A 238 -1.48 3.40 -18.63
N ASP A 239 -2.08 4.18 -19.53
CA ASP A 239 -1.51 4.48 -20.85
C ASP A 239 -0.15 5.18 -20.66
N PRO A 240 0.97 4.60 -21.17
CA PRO A 240 2.31 5.18 -20.99
C PRO A 240 2.46 6.60 -21.53
N LEU A 241 1.66 6.99 -22.52
CA LEU A 241 1.71 8.31 -23.14
C LEU A 241 0.70 9.26 -22.50
N LEU A 242 -0.57 8.85 -22.48
CA LEU A 242 -1.72 9.73 -22.20
C LEU A 242 -2.01 9.94 -20.71
N ALA A 243 -1.61 9.01 -19.85
CA ALA A 243 -2.03 9.05 -18.44
C ALA A 243 -1.19 9.97 -17.54
N TYR A 244 -0.10 10.55 -18.08
CA TYR A 244 0.72 11.52 -17.34
C TYR A 244 0.04 12.89 -17.34
N GLY A 245 -0.77 13.18 -16.30
CA GLY A 245 -1.49 14.44 -16.19
C GLY A 245 -2.09 14.68 -14.80
N ALA A 246 -2.56 15.92 -14.57
CA ALA A 246 -2.93 16.42 -13.23
C ALA A 246 -4.40 16.22 -12.87
N THR A 247 -5.19 15.55 -13.72
CA THR A 247 -6.65 15.46 -13.56
C THR A 247 -7.12 14.02 -13.65
N VAL A 248 -8.36 13.79 -13.19
CA VAL A 248 -9.04 12.50 -13.33
C VAL A 248 -9.03 12.03 -14.79
N SER A 249 -9.28 12.95 -15.73
CA SER A 249 -9.26 12.64 -17.16
C SER A 249 -7.92 12.07 -17.65
N ALA A 250 -6.79 12.42 -17.03
CA ALA A 250 -5.52 11.80 -17.36
C ALA A 250 -5.42 10.40 -16.72
N SER A 251 -5.76 10.28 -15.44
CA SER A 251 -5.72 8.99 -14.75
C SER A 251 -6.61 7.92 -15.40
N THR A 252 -7.74 8.30 -16.02
CA THR A 252 -8.68 7.37 -16.67
C THR A 252 -8.21 6.85 -18.03
N PHE A 253 -7.03 7.24 -18.50
CA PHE A 253 -6.37 6.49 -19.58
C PHE A 253 -5.76 5.19 -19.00
N SER A 254 -6.60 4.17 -18.80
CA SER A 254 -6.22 2.93 -18.09
C SER A 254 -6.81 1.67 -18.73
N LEU A 255 -6.46 0.50 -18.19
CA LEU A 255 -7.07 -0.80 -18.55
C LEU A 255 -8.46 -1.04 -17.97
N GLN A 256 -8.95 -0.19 -17.05
CA GLN A 256 -10.25 -0.41 -16.41
C GLN A 256 -11.39 -0.03 -17.36
N ALA A 257 -12.35 -0.94 -17.60
CA ALA A 257 -13.39 -0.75 -18.61
C ALA A 257 -14.21 0.53 -18.41
N ASN A 258 -14.62 0.84 -17.18
CA ASN A 258 -15.37 2.07 -16.88
C ASN A 258 -14.56 3.36 -17.11
N ASP A 259 -13.23 3.30 -17.04
CA ASP A 259 -12.37 4.46 -17.26
C ASP A 259 -12.40 4.85 -18.74
N TYR A 260 -11.95 3.97 -19.64
CA TYR A 260 -11.78 4.34 -21.04
C TYR A 260 -13.08 4.38 -21.85
N VAL A 261 -14.06 3.53 -21.51
CA VAL A 261 -15.40 3.62 -22.13
C VAL A 261 -16.12 4.86 -21.61
N GLY A 262 -16.13 5.07 -20.29
CA GLY A 262 -16.91 6.12 -19.63
C GLY A 262 -16.37 7.53 -19.85
N HIS A 263 -15.05 7.72 -19.77
CA HIS A 263 -14.42 9.05 -19.84
C HIS A 263 -13.91 9.43 -21.23
N HIS A 264 -13.60 8.44 -22.07
CA HIS A 264 -12.92 8.67 -23.34
C HIS A 264 -13.69 8.18 -24.57
N GLY A 265 -14.76 7.40 -24.37
CA GLY A 265 -15.53 6.81 -25.47
C GLY A 265 -14.72 5.81 -26.31
N PHE A 266 -13.68 5.22 -25.70
CA PHE A 266 -12.88 4.18 -26.33
C PHE A 266 -13.50 2.79 -26.11
N ASP A 267 -12.91 1.78 -26.76
CA ASP A 267 -13.42 0.42 -26.85
C ASP A 267 -12.31 -0.63 -26.67
N THR A 268 -12.59 -1.87 -27.03
CA THR A 268 -11.66 -3.00 -26.88
C THR A 268 -10.36 -2.82 -27.68
N GLU A 269 -10.33 -2.04 -28.76
CA GLU A 269 -9.09 -1.78 -29.50
C GLU A 269 -8.12 -0.91 -28.69
N TYR A 270 -8.66 0.05 -27.94
CA TYR A 270 -7.88 0.82 -27.00
C TYR A 270 -7.32 -0.07 -25.87
N PHE A 271 -8.14 -0.97 -25.33
CA PHE A 271 -7.71 -1.95 -24.33
C PHE A 271 -6.55 -2.81 -24.84
N LYS A 272 -6.65 -3.38 -26.05
CA LYS A 272 -5.58 -4.18 -26.69
C LYS A 272 -4.28 -3.40 -26.79
N ARG A 273 -4.35 -2.14 -27.24
CA ARG A 273 -3.18 -1.26 -27.38
C ARG A 273 -2.44 -1.06 -26.06
N ILE A 274 -3.17 -0.73 -24.99
CA ILE A 274 -2.55 -0.54 -23.67
C ILE A 274 -2.03 -1.86 -23.14
N LEU A 275 -2.81 -2.93 -23.21
CA LEU A 275 -2.42 -4.24 -22.71
C LEU A 275 -1.08 -4.67 -23.34
N ASN A 276 -0.91 -4.49 -24.64
CA ASN A 276 0.33 -4.78 -25.37
C ASN A 276 1.56 -4.03 -24.82
N SER A 277 1.38 -2.81 -24.31
CA SER A 277 2.46 -2.03 -23.69
C SER A 277 3.05 -2.72 -22.44
N TYR A 278 2.27 -3.57 -21.78
CA TYR A 278 2.63 -4.27 -20.55
C TYR A 278 2.98 -5.75 -20.76
N ILE A 279 2.40 -6.41 -21.76
CA ILE A 279 2.62 -7.85 -22.00
C ILE A 279 3.57 -8.16 -23.16
N GLN A 280 3.82 -7.24 -24.10
CA GLN A 280 4.76 -7.44 -25.21
C GLN A 280 6.07 -6.71 -24.96
N THR A 281 6.83 -7.17 -23.97
CA THR A 281 8.07 -6.52 -23.53
C THR A 281 9.24 -7.50 -23.45
N ASP A 282 10.46 -6.96 -23.44
CA ASP A 282 11.68 -7.74 -23.15
C ASP A 282 11.99 -7.79 -21.64
N ASN A 283 11.01 -7.46 -20.78
CA ASN A 283 11.15 -7.58 -19.34
C ASN A 283 11.26 -9.07 -18.94
N PRO A 284 12.02 -9.42 -17.89
CA PRO A 284 12.08 -10.81 -17.40
C PRO A 284 10.71 -11.35 -17.00
N VAL A 285 9.92 -10.49 -16.35
CA VAL A 285 8.54 -10.77 -15.97
C VAL A 285 7.71 -9.55 -16.32
N SER A 286 6.68 -9.76 -17.12
CA SER A 286 5.67 -8.78 -17.50
C SER A 286 4.36 -9.15 -16.83
N GLN A 287 3.61 -8.16 -16.34
CA GLN A 287 2.30 -8.40 -15.75
C GLN A 287 1.37 -7.21 -16.02
N ALA A 288 0.10 -7.52 -16.26
CA ALA A 288 -0.99 -6.55 -16.25
C ALA A 288 -2.14 -7.05 -15.37
N THR A 289 -2.86 -6.14 -14.73
CA THR A 289 -4.06 -6.40 -13.94
C THR A 289 -5.28 -5.97 -14.73
N VAL A 290 -6.22 -6.89 -14.90
CA VAL A 290 -7.50 -6.60 -15.57
C VAL A 290 -8.64 -6.97 -14.63
N GLY A 291 -9.65 -6.12 -14.55
CA GLY A 291 -10.69 -6.29 -13.57
C GLY A 291 -11.81 -5.28 -13.69
N LEU A 292 -12.94 -5.61 -13.09
CA LEU A 292 -14.07 -4.71 -12.93
C LEU A 292 -14.57 -4.82 -11.49
N GLU A 293 -14.70 -3.68 -10.82
CA GLU A 293 -15.26 -3.61 -9.48
C GLU A 293 -16.73 -4.04 -9.52
N VAL A 294 -17.09 -4.96 -8.62
CA VAL A 294 -18.49 -5.33 -8.40
C VAL A 294 -19.14 -4.20 -7.61
N GLY A 295 -20.00 -3.41 -8.26
CA GLY A 295 -20.78 -2.36 -7.63
C GLY A 295 -21.13 -1.14 -8.49
N GLY A 296 -22.40 -0.75 -8.46
CA GLY A 296 -22.94 0.56 -8.84
C GLY A 296 -23.01 0.90 -10.33
N LEU A 297 -21.96 0.61 -11.10
CA LEU A 297 -21.84 0.99 -12.53
C LEU A 297 -21.54 -0.20 -13.47
N GLU A 298 -21.34 -1.39 -12.92
CA GLU A 298 -20.90 -2.59 -13.64
C GLU A 298 -21.81 -2.99 -14.80
N GLY A 299 -23.14 -2.91 -14.65
CA GLY A 299 -24.09 -3.35 -15.67
C GLY A 299 -23.90 -2.64 -17.01
N LYS A 300 -23.39 -1.41 -17.01
CA LYS A 300 -23.06 -0.65 -18.24
C LYS A 300 -21.79 -1.16 -18.93
N TYR A 301 -20.84 -1.70 -18.17
CA TYR A 301 -19.51 -2.06 -18.65
C TYR A 301 -19.29 -3.58 -18.73
N LEU A 302 -20.26 -4.41 -18.32
CA LEU A 302 -20.19 -5.88 -18.40
C LEU A 302 -19.87 -6.37 -19.82
N GLY A 303 -20.48 -5.78 -20.86
CA GLY A 303 -20.20 -6.18 -22.24
C GLY A 303 -18.77 -5.88 -22.67
N GLU A 304 -18.20 -4.76 -22.23
CA GLU A 304 -16.79 -4.47 -22.50
C GLU A 304 -15.86 -5.36 -21.68
N TYR A 305 -16.20 -5.64 -20.42
CA TYR A 305 -15.46 -6.57 -19.59
C TYR A 305 -15.44 -8.00 -20.20
N GLU A 306 -16.56 -8.45 -20.77
CA GLU A 306 -16.62 -9.71 -21.54
C GLU A 306 -15.67 -9.67 -22.76
N ASN A 307 -15.62 -8.56 -23.50
CA ASN A 307 -14.68 -8.38 -24.60
C ASN A 307 -13.21 -8.45 -24.14
N GLN A 308 -12.89 -7.83 -22.99
CA GLN A 308 -11.55 -7.90 -22.40
C GLN A 308 -11.17 -9.36 -22.09
N LEU A 309 -12.07 -10.11 -21.45
CA LEU A 309 -11.85 -11.52 -21.11
C LEU A 309 -11.73 -12.42 -22.34
N SER A 310 -12.49 -12.13 -23.40
CA SER A 310 -12.40 -12.82 -24.68
C SER A 310 -11.01 -12.65 -25.32
N GLU A 311 -10.47 -11.44 -25.34
CA GLU A 311 -9.11 -11.18 -25.85
C GLU A 311 -8.05 -11.86 -24.97
N ILE A 312 -8.18 -11.78 -23.64
CA ILE A 312 -7.27 -12.46 -22.71
C ILE A 312 -7.27 -13.98 -22.94
N SER A 313 -8.45 -14.58 -23.10
CA SER A 313 -8.61 -16.01 -23.37
C SER A 313 -7.97 -16.41 -24.70
N LYS A 314 -8.10 -15.57 -25.73
CA LYS A 314 -7.41 -15.76 -27.02
C LYS A 314 -5.88 -15.72 -26.85
N LEU A 315 -5.33 -14.70 -26.19
CA LEU A 315 -3.89 -14.58 -25.94
C LEU A 315 -3.33 -15.75 -25.13
N ALA A 316 -4.10 -16.25 -24.16
CA ALA A 316 -3.74 -17.43 -23.37
C ALA A 316 -3.70 -18.71 -24.23
N ARG A 317 -4.71 -18.94 -25.08
CA ARG A 317 -4.74 -20.08 -26.03
C ARG A 317 -3.59 -20.04 -27.04
N GLU A 318 -3.17 -18.84 -27.42
CA GLU A 318 -2.01 -18.61 -28.29
C GLU A 318 -0.65 -18.70 -27.56
N ASN A 319 -0.63 -19.04 -26.26
CA ASN A 319 0.55 -19.09 -25.40
C ASN A 319 1.33 -17.77 -25.31
N LYS A 320 0.68 -16.63 -25.59
CA LYS A 320 1.29 -15.30 -25.48
C LYS A 320 1.33 -14.78 -24.05
N VAL A 321 0.39 -15.21 -23.22
CA VAL A 321 0.30 -14.84 -21.80
C VAL A 321 -0.09 -16.04 -20.95
N LYS A 322 0.25 -15.99 -19.67
CA LYS A 322 -0.28 -16.90 -18.64
C LYS A 322 -1.26 -16.13 -17.76
N VAL A 323 -2.47 -16.65 -17.61
CA VAL A 323 -3.47 -16.02 -16.73
C VAL A 323 -3.34 -16.61 -15.33
N THR A 324 -3.34 -15.77 -14.30
CA THR A 324 -3.05 -16.15 -12.91
C THR A 324 -3.99 -15.48 -11.92
N THR A 325 -4.20 -16.11 -10.76
CA THR A 325 -4.68 -15.39 -9.58
C THR A 325 -3.55 -14.56 -8.97
N MET A 326 -3.86 -13.69 -8.01
CA MET A 326 -2.87 -12.82 -7.36
C MET A 326 -1.79 -13.61 -6.63
N SER A 327 -2.18 -14.62 -5.83
CA SER A 327 -1.23 -15.46 -5.10
C SER A 327 -0.36 -16.30 -6.05
N ASP A 328 -0.98 -16.86 -7.09
CA ASP A 328 -0.30 -17.60 -8.14
C ASP A 328 0.75 -16.77 -8.87
N PHE A 329 0.45 -15.51 -9.15
CA PHE A 329 1.39 -14.58 -9.76
C PHE A 329 2.54 -14.27 -8.80
N ALA A 330 2.25 -13.96 -7.54
CA ALA A 330 3.27 -13.64 -6.55
C ALA A 330 4.30 -14.79 -6.39
N GLU A 331 3.85 -16.04 -6.35
CA GLU A 331 4.75 -17.19 -6.31
C GLU A 331 5.66 -17.30 -7.55
N LYS A 332 5.11 -17.03 -8.74
CA LYS A 332 5.86 -17.06 -10.01
C LYS A 332 6.83 -15.89 -10.09
N PHE A 333 6.42 -14.70 -9.69
CA PHE A 333 7.26 -13.50 -9.65
C PHE A 333 8.46 -13.70 -8.73
N LYS A 334 8.26 -14.21 -7.51
CA LYS A 334 9.37 -14.50 -6.56
C LYS A 334 10.40 -15.48 -7.13
N LYS A 335 9.97 -16.46 -7.93
CA LYS A 335 10.84 -17.45 -8.58
C LYS A 335 11.61 -16.87 -9.78
N LEU A 336 10.96 -15.99 -10.55
CA LEU A 336 11.49 -15.46 -11.82
C LEU A 336 12.25 -14.14 -11.68
N SER A 337 11.96 -13.36 -10.63
CA SER A 337 12.54 -12.03 -10.39
C SER A 337 12.88 -11.86 -8.90
N PRO A 338 13.95 -12.50 -8.40
CA PRO A 338 14.25 -12.53 -6.97
C PRO A 338 14.65 -11.16 -6.37
N SER A 339 14.94 -10.14 -7.19
CA SER A 339 15.46 -8.84 -6.74
C SER A 339 15.10 -7.69 -7.68
N ASN A 340 13.80 -7.32 -7.75
CA ASN A 340 13.30 -6.10 -8.42
C ASN A 340 14.09 -5.69 -9.68
N VAL A 341 14.16 -6.57 -10.67
CA VAL A 341 15.00 -6.34 -11.86
C VAL A 341 14.51 -5.13 -12.67
N PRO A 342 15.38 -4.35 -13.32
CA PRO A 342 14.94 -3.21 -14.11
C PRO A 342 14.03 -3.58 -15.28
N THR A 343 12.98 -2.78 -15.47
CA THR A 343 11.95 -2.97 -16.48
C THR A 343 11.74 -1.72 -17.33
N LEU A 344 11.19 -1.93 -18.51
CA LEU A 344 10.83 -0.88 -19.44
C LEU A 344 9.40 -1.10 -19.95
N ILE A 345 8.59 -0.05 -19.91
CA ILE A 345 7.24 0.01 -20.50
C ILE A 345 7.27 1.06 -21.61
N LYS A 346 6.64 0.79 -22.75
CA LYS A 346 6.60 1.69 -23.90
C LYS A 346 5.18 1.82 -24.45
N SER A 347 4.81 3.00 -24.93
CA SER A 347 3.60 3.14 -25.73
C SER A 347 3.76 2.37 -27.05
N GLU A 348 2.64 1.94 -27.64
CA GLU A 348 2.64 1.17 -28.89
C GLU A 348 3.35 1.92 -30.04
N ASP A 349 3.19 3.24 -30.09
CA ASP A 349 3.84 4.12 -31.07
C ASP A 349 5.29 4.52 -30.71
N ASN A 350 5.81 4.02 -29.58
CA ASN A 350 7.13 4.34 -29.01
C ASN A 350 7.37 5.84 -28.73
N LYS A 351 6.31 6.66 -28.65
CA LYS A 351 6.43 8.08 -28.29
C LYS A 351 6.60 8.31 -26.80
N ALA A 352 6.23 7.38 -25.95
CA ALA A 352 6.53 7.44 -24.53
C ALA A 352 7.13 6.12 -24.04
N PHE A 353 8.09 6.21 -23.12
CA PHE A 353 8.60 5.04 -22.44
C PHE A 353 9.01 5.36 -21.01
N TRP A 354 8.85 4.36 -20.14
CA TRP A 354 9.09 4.44 -18.72
C TRP A 354 10.08 3.35 -18.33
N TYR A 355 11.18 3.77 -17.72
CA TYR A 355 12.16 2.89 -17.14
C TYR A 355 11.96 2.84 -15.63
N ASN A 356 11.91 1.63 -15.09
CA ASN A 356 11.76 1.38 -13.65
C ASN A 356 12.93 0.53 -13.14
N SER A 357 13.51 0.94 -12.03
CA SER A 357 14.52 0.19 -11.29
C SER A 357 14.23 0.26 -9.78
N PRO A 358 14.93 -0.52 -8.94
CA PRO A 358 14.79 -0.41 -7.48
C PRO A 358 15.19 0.96 -6.92
N TYR A 359 15.98 1.74 -7.65
CA TYR A 359 16.59 2.96 -7.15
C TYR A 359 16.03 4.23 -7.78
N TYR A 360 15.38 4.12 -8.94
CA TYR A 360 14.77 5.27 -9.61
C TYR A 360 13.77 4.84 -10.69
N ARG A 361 12.91 5.78 -11.08
CA ARG A 361 12.17 5.74 -12.35
C ARG A 361 12.54 6.91 -13.25
N ALA A 362 12.40 6.72 -14.55
CA ALA A 362 12.54 7.78 -15.55
C ALA A 362 11.47 7.65 -16.64
N GLY A 363 10.74 8.73 -16.89
CA GLY A 363 9.70 8.81 -17.92
C GLY A 363 10.12 9.73 -19.07
N PHE A 364 10.07 9.22 -20.29
CA PHE A 364 10.42 9.96 -21.50
C PHE A 364 9.21 10.13 -22.41
N VAL A 365 9.17 11.24 -23.14
CA VAL A 365 8.13 11.53 -24.14
C VAL A 365 8.72 12.23 -25.36
N GLU A 366 8.30 11.82 -26.55
CA GLU A 366 8.60 12.42 -27.84
C GLU A 366 7.41 13.27 -28.29
N ILE A 367 7.65 14.56 -28.51
CA ILE A 367 6.64 15.51 -29.00
C ILE A 367 7.26 16.38 -30.10
N GLY A 368 6.77 16.23 -31.33
CA GLY A 368 7.14 17.11 -32.45
C GLY A 368 8.62 17.00 -32.85
N GLY A 369 9.17 15.78 -32.88
CA GLY A 369 10.57 15.48 -33.16
C GLY A 369 11.52 15.79 -32.00
N LYS A 370 11.01 16.03 -30.79
CA LYS A 370 11.82 16.37 -29.61
C LYS A 370 11.57 15.35 -28.51
N LEU A 371 12.64 14.75 -27.99
CA LEU A 371 12.59 13.83 -26.87
C LEU A 371 12.85 14.59 -25.56
N PHE A 372 11.96 14.42 -24.60
CA PHE A 372 12.04 14.99 -23.27
C PHE A 372 12.12 13.89 -22.21
N LEU A 373 12.93 14.13 -21.18
CA LEU A 373 12.82 13.46 -19.90
C LEU A 373 11.83 14.28 -19.06
N ARG A 374 10.62 13.74 -18.86
CA ARG A 374 9.51 14.43 -18.19
C ARG A 374 9.33 14.05 -16.73
N ASP A 375 9.86 12.90 -16.31
CA ASP A 375 9.84 12.47 -14.91
C ASP A 375 11.16 11.77 -14.58
N LEU A 376 11.77 12.12 -13.45
CA LEU A 376 12.95 11.46 -12.89
C LEU A 376 12.85 11.50 -11.37
N ARG A 377 12.76 10.33 -10.73
CA ARG A 377 12.66 10.20 -9.26
C ARG A 377 13.63 9.18 -8.76
N VAL A 378 14.46 9.58 -7.81
CA VAL A 378 15.36 8.69 -7.08
C VAL A 378 14.64 8.20 -5.83
N TYR A 379 14.55 6.89 -5.67
CA TYR A 379 13.85 6.25 -4.57
C TYR A 379 14.65 6.31 -3.28
N LYS A 380 13.95 6.72 -2.23
CA LYS A 380 14.40 6.71 -0.83
C LYS A 380 13.35 5.97 -0.02
N SER A 381 13.72 4.80 0.50
CA SER A 381 12.79 3.96 1.28
C SER A 381 12.39 4.59 2.62
N ASP A 382 13.17 5.53 3.15
CA ASP A 382 12.91 6.21 4.42
C ASP A 382 11.98 7.43 4.32
N TYR A 383 11.55 7.81 3.11
CA TYR A 383 10.78 9.06 2.92
C TYR A 383 9.36 9.05 3.51
N LEU A 384 8.73 7.87 3.65
CA LEU A 384 7.33 7.73 4.13
C LEU A 384 7.21 7.07 5.51
N GLU A 385 8.23 7.16 6.34
CA GLU A 385 8.24 6.50 7.65
C GLU A 385 7.19 6.98 8.65
N SER A 386 6.62 8.18 8.46
CA SER A 386 5.48 8.62 9.26
C SER A 386 4.35 7.59 9.23
N ASP A 387 4.18 6.87 8.12
CA ASP A 387 3.14 5.85 7.98
C ASP A 387 3.34 4.64 8.90
N LEU A 388 4.52 4.49 9.54
CA LEU A 388 4.77 3.45 10.54
C LEU A 388 4.12 3.76 11.90
N VAL A 389 3.94 5.04 12.23
CA VAL A 389 3.62 5.49 13.59
C VAL A 389 2.48 6.48 13.67
N ASP A 390 2.34 7.34 12.66
CA ASP A 390 1.37 8.43 12.62
C ASP A 390 0.10 8.01 11.90
N LEU A 391 -1.03 8.53 12.36
CA LEU A 391 -2.32 8.44 11.65
C LEU A 391 -2.52 9.65 10.73
N ASP A 392 -3.10 9.42 9.56
CA ASP A 392 -3.33 10.43 8.54
C ASP A 392 -4.79 10.91 8.56
N THR A 393 -5.02 12.07 9.19
CA THR A 393 -6.36 12.66 9.30
C THR A 393 -6.80 13.45 8.07
N ARG A 394 -6.01 13.47 6.99
CA ARG A 394 -6.32 14.28 5.81
C ARG A 394 -7.45 13.67 5.00
N THR A 395 -8.34 14.53 4.54
CA THR A 395 -9.49 14.19 3.68
C THR A 395 -9.11 13.99 2.22
N PHE A 396 -7.82 14.15 1.92
CA PHE A 396 -7.19 13.96 0.62
C PHE A 396 -5.85 13.27 0.88
N LEU A 397 -5.63 12.12 0.24
CA LEU A 397 -4.39 11.37 0.41
C LEU A 397 -3.25 12.13 -0.27
N TYR A 398 -2.17 12.38 0.45
CA TYR A 398 -0.99 13.00 -0.11
C TYR A 398 0.21 12.08 0.06
N ARG A 399 0.55 11.37 -1.02
CA ARG A 399 1.69 10.46 -1.09
C ARG A 399 2.42 10.67 -2.41
N ILE A 400 3.47 11.49 -2.37
CA ILE A 400 4.29 11.84 -3.53
C ILE A 400 5.74 11.48 -3.26
N ILE A 401 6.36 10.69 -4.11
CA ILE A 401 7.81 10.45 -4.04
C ILE A 401 8.54 11.69 -4.57
N PRO A 402 9.53 12.27 -3.88
CA PRO A 402 10.24 13.44 -4.37
C PRO A 402 10.86 13.24 -5.75
N ALA A 403 10.79 14.26 -6.59
CA ALA A 403 11.28 14.21 -7.96
C ALA A 403 12.42 15.19 -8.20
N GLN A 404 13.38 14.77 -9.03
CA GLN A 404 14.38 15.66 -9.63
C GLN A 404 13.79 16.37 -10.84
N ILE A 405 13.01 15.63 -11.63
CA ILE A 405 12.23 16.13 -12.75
C ILE A 405 10.81 15.63 -12.58
N ASP A 406 9.86 16.55 -12.63
CA ASP A 406 8.42 16.27 -12.67
C ASP A 406 7.81 17.42 -13.47
N ASP A 407 7.66 17.20 -14.77
CA ASP A 407 7.14 18.23 -15.67
C ASP A 407 5.69 18.61 -15.33
N LEU A 408 4.95 17.71 -14.68
CA LEU A 408 3.59 17.99 -14.25
C LEU A 408 3.57 19.07 -13.17
N VAL A 409 4.39 18.91 -12.13
CA VAL A 409 4.38 19.77 -10.93
C VAL A 409 5.36 20.94 -11.06
N TYR A 410 6.58 20.70 -11.53
CA TYR A 410 7.66 21.68 -11.53
C TYR A 410 7.92 22.32 -12.89
N LYS A 411 7.27 21.84 -13.97
CA LYS A 411 7.45 22.34 -15.35
C LYS A 411 8.93 22.35 -15.77
N ASN A 412 9.66 21.32 -15.34
CA ASN A 412 11.11 21.24 -15.46
C ASN A 412 11.57 20.08 -16.35
N ALA A 413 10.76 19.64 -17.32
CA ALA A 413 11.18 18.65 -18.31
C ALA A 413 12.54 19.03 -18.93
N LYS A 414 13.41 18.02 -19.08
CA LYS A 414 14.73 18.18 -19.68
C LYS A 414 14.68 17.75 -21.14
N LEU A 415 15.04 18.65 -22.05
CA LEU A 415 15.24 18.31 -23.45
C LEU A 415 16.45 17.38 -23.60
N ILE A 416 16.23 16.21 -24.18
CA ILE A 416 17.23 15.15 -24.38
C ILE A 416 17.78 15.23 -25.80
N ALA A 417 16.91 15.33 -26.80
CA ALA A 417 17.30 15.33 -28.20
C ALA A 417 16.27 16.08 -29.08
N THR A 418 16.72 16.60 -30.22
CA THR A 418 15.89 17.26 -31.24
C THR A 418 16.04 16.56 -32.59
N ASN A 419 15.08 16.76 -33.49
CA ASN A 419 15.00 16.11 -34.80
C ASN A 419 15.06 14.58 -34.70
N VAL A 420 14.43 14.03 -33.66
CA VAL A 420 14.33 12.59 -33.42
C VAL A 420 13.37 11.99 -34.44
N TYR A 421 13.84 11.02 -35.23
CA TYR A 421 12.99 10.27 -36.15
C TYR A 421 12.84 8.80 -35.76
N SER A 422 13.69 8.28 -34.87
CA SER A 422 13.53 6.95 -34.30
C SER A 422 14.26 6.81 -32.96
N ILE A 423 13.68 5.96 -32.10
CA ILE A 423 14.28 5.51 -30.84
C ILE A 423 14.14 3.99 -30.81
N SER A 424 15.25 3.28 -30.61
CA SER A 424 15.22 1.83 -30.39
C SER A 424 15.71 1.52 -28.98
N LEU A 425 14.99 0.68 -28.25
CA LEU A 425 15.29 0.35 -26.86
C LEU A 425 15.55 -1.14 -26.77
N ASN A 426 16.73 -1.53 -26.32
CA ASN A 426 17.14 -2.93 -26.26
C ASN A 426 17.69 -3.28 -24.88
N ARG A 427 17.20 -4.38 -24.32
CA ARG A 427 17.77 -4.95 -23.10
C ARG A 427 19.13 -5.61 -23.42
N LYS A 428 20.10 -5.45 -22.52
CA LYS A 428 21.44 -6.03 -22.60
C LYS A 428 21.71 -6.91 -21.38
N GLU A 429 22.83 -7.63 -21.43
CA GLU A 429 23.32 -8.43 -20.30
C GLU A 429 23.47 -7.58 -19.03
N GLY A 430 23.18 -8.18 -17.88
CA GLY A 430 23.17 -7.47 -16.59
C GLY A 430 21.92 -6.59 -16.35
N GLY A 431 20.88 -6.69 -17.18
CA GLY A 431 19.61 -5.99 -16.97
C GLY A 431 19.61 -4.51 -17.36
N ARG A 432 20.71 -4.03 -17.96
CA ARG A 432 20.81 -2.68 -18.50
C ARG A 432 20.00 -2.55 -19.79
N TRP A 433 19.40 -1.39 -20.01
CA TRP A 433 18.73 -1.01 -21.25
C TRP A 433 19.55 0.04 -22.00
N ILE A 434 19.69 -0.15 -23.32
CA ILE A 434 20.35 0.80 -24.20
C ILE A 434 19.32 1.31 -25.21
N GLY A 435 19.09 2.61 -25.16
CA GLY A 435 18.36 3.38 -26.16
C GLY A 435 19.30 3.93 -27.22
N GLU A 436 19.04 3.65 -28.49
CA GLU A 436 19.68 4.34 -29.60
C GLU A 436 18.72 5.40 -30.14
N ILE A 437 19.07 6.67 -29.95
CA ILE A 437 18.31 7.82 -30.41
C ILE A 437 18.95 8.28 -31.73
N ARG A 438 18.18 8.30 -32.81
CA ARG A 438 18.65 8.79 -34.11
C ARG A 438 18.10 10.18 -34.39
N THR A 439 19.01 11.14 -34.61
CA THR A 439 18.71 12.57 -34.80
C THR A 439 19.38 13.11 -36.06
N GLY A 440 18.64 13.37 -37.13
CA GLY A 440 19.22 13.76 -38.42
C GLY A 440 20.41 12.86 -38.83
N ASN A 441 21.64 13.40 -38.77
CA ASN A 441 22.89 12.69 -39.11
C ASN A 441 23.67 12.13 -37.90
N LYS A 442 23.13 12.21 -36.68
CA LYS A 442 23.79 11.77 -35.44
C LYS A 442 23.05 10.60 -34.81
N LYS A 443 23.80 9.82 -34.03
CA LYS A 443 23.31 8.73 -33.19
C LYS A 443 23.80 8.97 -31.76
N GLU A 444 22.87 9.02 -30.82
CA GLU A 444 23.19 9.14 -29.40
C GLU A 444 22.72 7.89 -28.65
N GLN A 445 23.46 7.52 -27.61
CA GLN A 445 23.13 6.41 -26.74
C GLN A 445 22.57 6.90 -25.41
N LEU A 446 21.39 6.40 -25.06
CA LEU A 446 20.77 6.51 -23.74
C LEU A 446 21.03 5.20 -22.99
N ILE A 447 21.75 5.26 -21.87
CA ILE A 447 22.05 4.10 -21.04
C ILE A 447 21.19 4.18 -19.77
N MET A 448 20.44 3.12 -19.50
CA MET A 448 19.60 2.97 -18.31
C MET A 448 19.98 1.69 -17.59
N GLY A 449 20.65 1.81 -16.46
CA GLY A 449 21.05 0.70 -15.57
C GLY A 449 20.40 0.84 -14.21
N GLU A 450 20.66 -0.09 -13.29
CA GLU A 450 20.01 -0.13 -11.97
C GLU A 450 20.24 1.15 -11.14
N LYS A 451 21.41 1.78 -11.26
CA LYS A 451 21.79 3.05 -10.61
C LYS A 451 22.40 4.06 -11.58
N GLU A 452 22.07 3.96 -12.86
CA GLU A 452 22.75 4.69 -13.93
C GLU A 452 21.76 5.19 -14.97
N LEU A 453 21.75 6.49 -15.24
CA LEU A 453 21.01 7.09 -16.36
C LEU A 453 21.93 8.05 -17.08
N LYS A 454 22.36 7.72 -18.30
CA LYS A 454 23.31 8.53 -19.04
C LYS A 454 22.86 8.78 -20.47
N ILE A 455 23.15 9.95 -20.99
CA ILE A 455 23.09 10.25 -22.42
C ILE A 455 24.50 10.63 -22.90
N GLY A 456 25.07 9.82 -23.80
CA GLY A 456 26.49 9.92 -24.12
C GLY A 456 27.36 9.84 -22.85
N ASN A 457 28.15 10.88 -22.59
CA ASN A 457 28.98 10.97 -21.37
C ASN A 457 28.29 11.70 -20.20
N ASN A 458 27.10 12.25 -20.40
CA ASN A 458 26.41 13.06 -19.40
C ASN A 458 25.57 12.17 -18.48
N ASN A 459 25.87 12.17 -17.17
CA ASN A 459 25.03 11.53 -16.17
C ASN A 459 23.81 12.41 -15.85
N LEU A 460 22.63 11.81 -15.88
CA LEU A 460 21.36 12.48 -15.59
C LEU A 460 20.88 12.19 -14.15
N LEU A 461 21.42 11.17 -13.49
CA LEU A 461 21.12 10.88 -12.08
C LEU A 461 22.05 11.63 -11.13
N SER A 462 21.47 12.15 -10.06
CA SER A 462 22.20 12.57 -8.87
C SER A 462 21.66 11.82 -7.64
N PHE A 463 22.48 10.99 -7.00
CA PHE A 463 22.14 10.45 -5.68
C PHE A 463 22.60 11.46 -4.64
N SER A 464 21.68 12.12 -3.94
CA SER A 464 22.08 12.97 -2.82
C SER A 464 22.54 12.09 -1.66
N SER A 465 23.77 12.31 -1.18
CA SER A 465 24.25 11.69 0.05
C SER A 465 23.61 12.42 1.23
N GLU A 466 22.55 11.88 1.80
CA GLU A 466 22.05 12.37 3.08
C GLU A 466 22.55 11.49 4.23
N LYS A 467 22.99 12.16 5.29
CA LYS A 467 23.35 11.50 6.56
C LYS A 467 22.07 10.94 7.16
N SER A 468 22.09 9.66 7.53
CA SER A 468 21.06 9.01 8.36
C SER A 468 20.57 9.97 9.45
N ASN A 469 19.31 10.39 9.34
CA ASN A 469 18.72 11.36 10.24
C ASN A 469 18.40 10.68 11.58
N PHE A 470 18.61 11.35 12.72
CA PHE A 470 18.24 10.83 14.04
C PHE A 470 16.76 10.40 14.10
N ARG A 471 15.90 11.12 13.37
CA ARG A 471 14.49 10.77 13.20
C ARG A 471 14.25 9.38 12.61
N HIS A 472 15.08 8.93 11.66
CA HIS A 472 15.00 7.59 11.05
C HIS A 472 15.33 6.48 12.06
N LYS A 473 16.34 6.70 12.91
CA LYS A 473 16.66 5.74 13.98
C LYS A 473 15.57 5.70 15.04
N LEU A 474 14.97 6.85 15.33
CA LEU A 474 13.87 6.97 16.30
C LEU A 474 12.57 6.34 15.77
N SER A 475 12.17 6.59 14.52
CA SER A 475 10.99 5.97 13.89
C SER A 475 11.13 4.44 13.86
N LYS A 476 12.29 3.93 13.47
CA LYS A 476 12.59 2.49 13.50
C LYS A 476 12.54 1.91 14.92
N PHE A 477 13.04 2.63 15.91
CA PHE A 477 12.95 2.24 17.32
C PHE A 477 11.50 2.25 17.83
N LEU A 478 10.72 3.29 17.52
CA LEU A 478 9.31 3.40 17.88
C LEU A 478 8.46 2.34 17.19
N PHE A 479 8.74 2.02 15.93
CA PHE A 479 8.15 0.89 15.21
C PHE A 479 8.48 -0.44 15.91
N LEU A 480 9.75 -0.67 16.27
CA LEU A 480 10.11 -1.87 17.03
C LEU A 480 9.38 -1.94 18.38
N LEU A 481 9.26 -0.81 19.09
CA LEU A 481 8.51 -0.74 20.35
C LEU A 481 7.00 -0.98 20.16
N SER A 482 6.40 -0.48 19.07
CA SER A 482 4.96 -0.69 18.80
C SER A 482 4.63 -2.14 18.47
N THR A 483 5.60 -2.93 18.02
CA THR A 483 5.45 -4.39 17.84
C THR A 483 5.50 -5.19 19.14
N ILE A 484 5.89 -4.57 20.27
CA ILE A 484 5.93 -5.25 21.57
C ILE A 484 4.51 -5.26 22.18
N GLU A 485 3.92 -6.45 22.31
CA GLU A 485 2.59 -6.61 22.90
C GLU A 485 2.61 -6.32 24.40
N PHE A 486 2.01 -5.20 24.81
CA PHE A 486 1.67 -4.96 26.21
C PHE A 486 0.25 -5.48 26.50
N PRO A 487 0.04 -6.32 27.54
CA PRO A 487 -1.29 -6.76 27.91
C PRO A 487 -2.13 -5.55 28.35
N GLN A 488 -3.11 -5.20 27.52
CA GLN A 488 -4.12 -4.20 27.85
C GLN A 488 -5.06 -4.82 28.88
N ILE A 489 -4.86 -4.53 30.17
CA ILE A 489 -5.86 -4.82 31.20
C ILE A 489 -6.92 -3.71 31.10
N PRO A 490 -8.16 -3.99 30.68
CA PRO A 490 -9.18 -2.96 30.55
C PRO A 490 -9.67 -2.59 31.94
N PHE A 491 -9.14 -1.50 32.51
CA PHE A 491 -9.79 -0.87 33.65
C PHE A 491 -11.07 -0.16 33.16
N PRO A 492 -12.20 -0.28 33.87
CA PRO A 492 -13.41 0.45 33.53
C PRO A 492 -13.11 1.96 33.52
N ARG A 493 -13.46 2.66 32.44
CA ARG A 493 -13.25 4.10 32.32
C ARG A 493 -14.47 4.85 32.87
N LEU A 494 -14.26 5.91 33.63
CA LEU A 494 -15.36 6.83 33.93
C LEU A 494 -15.65 7.63 32.66
N VAL A 495 -16.87 7.54 32.14
CA VAL A 495 -17.28 8.16 30.88
C VAL A 495 -18.48 9.10 31.08
N TRP A 496 -18.56 10.17 30.29
CA TRP A 496 -19.72 11.07 30.28
C TRP A 496 -19.98 11.72 28.92
N SER A 497 -21.26 11.98 28.61
CA SER A 497 -21.69 12.62 27.36
C SER A 497 -23.08 13.25 27.49
N THR A 498 -23.50 13.99 26.46
CA THR A 498 -24.88 14.48 26.31
C THR A 498 -25.45 13.92 25.02
N ILE A 499 -26.55 13.17 25.11
CA ILE A 499 -27.27 12.57 23.97
C ILE A 499 -28.75 12.94 24.09
N ASP A 500 -29.34 13.51 23.04
CA ASP A 500 -30.76 13.91 22.99
C ASP A 500 -31.19 14.75 24.20
N ASN A 501 -30.39 15.77 24.55
CA ASN A 501 -30.59 16.62 25.74
C ASN A 501 -30.55 15.88 27.10
N ARG A 502 -30.04 14.64 27.13
CA ARG A 502 -29.83 13.85 28.35
C ARG A 502 -28.34 13.73 28.63
N LYS A 503 -27.91 14.17 29.81
CA LYS A 503 -26.55 13.95 30.32
C LYS A 503 -26.43 12.51 30.81
N ILE A 504 -25.34 11.86 30.48
CA ILE A 504 -25.01 10.49 30.88
C ILE A 504 -23.63 10.52 31.54
N ILE A 505 -23.47 9.84 32.67
CA ILE A 505 -22.19 9.63 33.36
C ILE A 505 -22.15 8.23 33.98
N GLY A 506 -21.05 7.51 33.87
CA GLY A 506 -20.94 6.17 34.46
C GLY A 506 -19.64 5.46 34.13
N LEU A 507 -19.52 4.21 34.56
CA LEU A 507 -18.36 3.37 34.25
C LEU A 507 -18.63 2.57 32.97
N GLU A 508 -17.72 2.71 32.01
CA GLU A 508 -17.71 1.94 30.77
C GLU A 508 -17.29 0.49 31.04
N ASN A 509 -18.09 -0.44 30.52
CA ASN A 509 -17.76 -1.85 30.44
C ASN A 509 -18.26 -2.41 29.10
N GLY A 510 -17.36 -2.50 28.11
CA GLY A 510 -17.72 -2.86 26.74
C GLY A 510 -18.64 -1.82 26.11
N THR A 511 -19.82 -2.22 25.62
CA THR A 511 -20.85 -1.33 25.05
C THR A 511 -21.81 -0.74 26.08
N ARG A 512 -21.59 -1.03 27.37
CA ARG A 512 -22.46 -0.60 28.47
C ARG A 512 -21.83 0.51 29.28
N VAL A 513 -22.67 1.44 29.72
CA VAL A 513 -22.34 2.42 30.76
C VAL A 513 -23.19 2.11 31.98
N LEU A 514 -22.52 1.71 33.06
CA LEU A 514 -23.14 1.57 34.38
C LEU A 514 -23.11 2.92 35.07
N GLY A 515 -24.27 3.59 35.16
CA GLY A 515 -24.30 4.92 35.74
C GLY A 515 -25.66 5.60 35.71
N LEU A 516 -25.65 6.90 35.46
CA LEU A 516 -26.80 7.80 35.55
C LEU A 516 -27.09 8.45 34.18
N LYS A 517 -28.37 8.53 33.82
CA LYS A 517 -28.88 9.27 32.65
C LYS A 517 -29.93 10.27 33.11
N THR A 518 -29.83 11.54 32.72
CA THR A 518 -30.77 12.58 33.18
C THR A 518 -32.00 12.69 32.30
N ARG A 519 -33.11 13.21 32.86
CA ARG A 519 -34.36 13.60 32.17
C ARG A 519 -35.07 12.44 31.43
N PRO A 520 -35.80 11.57 32.15
CA PRO A 520 -35.88 11.45 33.62
C PRO A 520 -34.59 10.87 34.22
N LEU A 521 -34.33 11.09 35.51
CA LEU A 521 -33.17 10.50 36.18
C LEU A 521 -33.33 8.98 36.20
N GLN A 522 -32.44 8.28 35.50
CA GLN A 522 -32.39 6.83 35.42
C GLN A 522 -31.02 6.37 35.92
N ILE A 523 -31.00 5.33 36.74
CA ILE A 523 -29.79 4.64 37.19
C ILE A 523 -29.85 3.23 36.62
N GLY A 524 -28.77 2.77 35.99
CA GLY A 524 -28.73 1.43 35.46
C GLY A 524 -27.57 1.19 34.49
N ALA A 525 -27.63 0.06 33.81
CA ALA A 525 -26.79 -0.23 32.66
C ALA A 525 -27.48 0.30 31.41
N PHE A 526 -26.82 1.23 30.73
CA PHE A 526 -27.28 1.76 29.45
C PHE A 526 -26.43 1.19 28.34
N ASP A 527 -27.06 0.49 27.40
CA ASP A 527 -26.40 0.07 26.18
C ASP A 527 -26.29 1.27 25.23
N PHE A 528 -25.07 1.54 24.79
CA PHE A 528 -24.80 2.45 23.70
C PHE A 528 -24.14 1.69 22.57
N PRO A 529 -24.50 1.95 21.30
CA PRO A 529 -23.68 1.51 20.19
C PRO A 529 -22.22 1.91 20.47
N PHE A 530 -21.27 1.01 20.24
CA PHE A 530 -19.84 1.26 20.51
C PHE A 530 -19.38 2.60 19.90
N GLN A 531 -19.82 2.89 18.67
CA GLN A 531 -19.52 4.14 17.96
C GLN A 531 -20.01 5.40 18.67
N THR A 532 -21.09 5.28 19.43
CA THR A 532 -21.62 6.36 20.26
C THR A 532 -20.82 6.47 21.56
N LEU A 533 -20.46 5.34 22.17
CA LEU A 533 -19.77 5.28 23.45
C LEU A 533 -18.35 5.83 23.40
N VAL A 534 -17.59 5.53 22.35
CA VAL A 534 -16.22 6.06 22.18
C VAL A 534 -16.14 7.58 22.05
N ARG A 535 -17.27 8.24 21.75
CA ARG A 535 -17.38 9.71 21.71
C ARG A 535 -17.59 10.32 23.09
N PHE A 536 -17.80 9.50 24.12
CA PHE A 536 -17.93 9.99 25.48
C PHE A 536 -16.59 10.54 25.94
N LYS A 537 -16.63 11.63 26.70
CA LYS A 537 -15.45 12.07 27.43
C LYS A 537 -15.10 10.99 28.45
N SER A 538 -13.82 10.68 28.63
CA SER A 538 -13.39 9.59 29.51
C SER A 538 -12.22 10.00 30.43
N LEU A 539 -12.14 9.37 31.60
CA LEU A 539 -11.02 9.47 32.53
C LEU A 539 -10.49 8.06 32.84
N PRO A 540 -9.21 7.74 32.58
CA PRO A 540 -8.63 6.43 32.88
C PRO A 540 -8.55 6.18 34.39
N PHE A 541 -8.94 4.97 34.82
CA PHE A 541 -8.92 4.57 36.24
C PHE A 541 -7.54 4.65 36.93
N PRO A 542 -6.38 4.42 36.27
CA PRO A 542 -5.06 4.62 36.89
C PRO A 542 -4.82 6.06 37.38
N ASN A 543 -5.43 7.05 36.72
CA ASN A 543 -5.35 8.44 37.13
C ASN A 543 -6.33 8.75 38.27
N LEU A 544 -7.52 8.12 38.26
CA LEU A 544 -8.49 8.22 39.36
C LEU A 544 -7.95 7.60 40.66
N TYR A 545 -7.28 6.45 40.56
CA TYR A 545 -6.64 5.77 41.69
C TYR A 545 -5.48 6.59 42.27
N ARG A 546 -4.69 7.26 41.42
CA ARG A 546 -3.62 8.17 41.87
C ARG A 546 -4.15 9.40 42.61
N ILE A 547 -5.26 9.98 42.16
CA ILE A 547 -5.91 11.13 42.81
C ILE A 547 -6.55 10.72 44.14
N LEU A 548 -7.14 9.53 44.21
CA LEU A 548 -7.89 9.08 45.40
C LEU A 548 -7.03 8.39 46.47
N PHE A 549 -5.85 7.85 46.13
CA PHE A 549 -5.14 6.90 47.02
C PHE A 549 -3.61 7.04 47.10
N ARG A 550 -2.98 8.16 46.68
CA ARG A 550 -1.57 8.48 47.01
C ARG A 550 -1.46 9.62 48.02
N SER A 551 -0.65 9.40 49.05
CA SER A 551 -0.41 10.30 50.19
C SER A 551 0.13 11.67 49.79
N ASP A 552 1.00 11.72 48.78
CA ASP A 552 1.72 12.94 48.44
C ASP A 552 0.83 13.95 47.70
N SER A 553 -0.20 13.45 46.99
CA SER A 553 -1.23 14.26 46.34
C SER A 553 -2.38 14.68 47.27
N GLN A 554 -2.49 14.07 48.46
CA GLN A 554 -3.53 14.41 49.42
C GLN A 554 -3.21 15.76 50.10
N ALA A 555 -1.94 16.03 50.39
CA ALA A 555 -1.49 17.31 50.93
C ALA A 555 -1.69 18.47 49.94
N GLU A 556 -1.36 18.27 48.66
CA GLU A 556 -1.60 19.28 47.62
C GLU A 556 -3.10 19.49 47.35
N PHE A 557 -3.91 18.44 47.40
CA PHE A 557 -5.36 18.54 47.24
C PHE A 557 -6.04 19.19 48.45
N GLU A 558 -5.52 18.98 49.66
CA GLU A 558 -5.99 19.65 50.89
C GLU A 558 -5.58 21.13 50.94
N ASP A 559 -4.39 21.48 50.44
CA ASP A 559 -3.94 22.87 50.31
C ASP A 559 -4.72 23.59 49.20
N PHE A 560 -4.99 22.88 48.09
CA PHE A 560 -5.87 23.33 47.01
C PHE A 560 -7.29 23.60 47.49
N THR A 561 -7.93 22.64 48.20
CA THR A 561 -9.31 22.80 48.69
C THR A 561 -9.45 23.90 49.75
N LYS A 562 -8.39 24.20 50.51
CA LYS A 562 -8.34 25.38 51.39
C LYS A 562 -8.23 26.71 50.63
N SER A 563 -7.58 26.70 49.46
CA SER A 563 -7.38 27.89 48.62
C SER A 563 -8.48 28.11 47.56
N TYR A 564 -9.29 27.08 47.26
CA TYR A 564 -10.33 27.12 46.23
C TYR A 564 -11.60 27.80 46.76
N ASN A 565 -11.88 29.01 46.27
CA ASN A 565 -13.00 29.83 46.75
C ASN A 565 -14.34 29.55 46.04
N GLY A 566 -14.38 28.59 45.10
CA GLY A 566 -15.59 28.18 44.38
C GLY A 566 -15.95 29.02 43.15
N GLU A 567 -15.25 30.13 42.88
CA GLU A 567 -15.44 30.94 41.67
C GLU A 567 -14.41 30.66 40.56
N ASP A 568 -13.35 29.92 40.89
CA ASP A 568 -12.24 29.62 39.98
C ASP A 568 -12.56 28.48 38.98
N LEU A 569 -12.04 28.61 37.76
CA LEU A 569 -12.21 27.65 36.66
C LEU A 569 -10.98 26.73 36.55
N LEU A 570 -11.21 25.41 36.57
CA LEU A 570 -10.14 24.41 36.41
C LEU A 570 -10.04 23.97 34.96
N ILE A 571 -8.83 24.06 34.39
CA ILE A 571 -8.58 23.71 32.98
C ILE A 571 -7.37 22.77 32.90
N PHE A 572 -7.48 21.69 32.13
CA PHE A 572 -6.37 20.77 31.88
C PHE A 572 -5.44 21.31 30.79
N LYS A 573 -4.12 21.12 30.99
CA LYS A 573 -3.10 21.44 29.99
C LYS A 573 -3.31 20.61 28.73
N ARG A 574 -3.52 21.29 27.60
CA ARG A 574 -3.42 20.69 26.26
C ARG A 574 -1.96 20.73 25.81
N GLU A 575 -1.53 19.72 25.06
CA GLU A 575 -0.15 19.57 24.56
C GLU A 575 0.33 20.75 23.66
N GLU A 576 -0.59 21.58 23.15
CA GLU A 576 -0.28 22.70 22.24
C GLU A 576 -0.25 24.09 22.92
N THR A 577 -0.14 24.17 24.24
CA THR A 577 -0.21 25.47 24.94
C THR A 577 1.17 26.13 25.06
N ASP A 578 1.34 27.36 24.56
CA ASP A 578 2.60 28.11 24.53
C ASP A 578 3.14 28.40 25.96
N ILE A 579 4.27 27.78 26.30
CA ILE A 579 4.94 27.87 27.61
C ILE A 579 5.28 29.32 27.99
N HIS A 580 5.56 30.19 27.02
CA HIS A 580 5.94 31.57 27.31
C HIS A 580 4.74 32.42 27.73
N MET A 581 3.55 32.13 27.19
CA MET A 581 2.30 32.76 27.59
C MET A 581 1.84 32.28 28.97
N ILE A 582 2.08 31.01 29.30
CA ILE A 582 1.73 30.39 30.58
C ILE A 582 2.51 31.02 31.74
N ASN A 583 3.84 31.11 31.61
CA ASN A 583 4.68 31.68 32.66
C ASN A 583 4.33 33.15 32.94
N LYS A 584 3.99 33.91 31.89
CA LYS A 584 3.57 35.32 32.00
C LYS A 584 2.22 35.50 32.69
N LEU A 585 1.33 34.51 32.57
CA LEU A 585 0.02 34.51 33.25
C LEU A 585 0.13 34.05 34.71
N GLU A 586 1.07 33.15 35.01
CA GLU A 586 1.40 32.76 36.39
C GLU A 586 2.03 33.91 37.17
N GLU A 587 3.00 34.63 36.58
CA GLU A 587 3.58 35.85 37.17
C GLU A 587 2.54 36.96 37.40
N SER A 588 1.46 36.99 36.62
CA SER A 588 0.36 37.95 36.79
C SER A 588 -0.58 37.63 37.97
N GLY A 589 -0.39 36.48 38.63
CA GLY A 589 -1.22 36.03 39.75
C GLY A 589 -2.63 35.53 39.36
N LYS A 590 -2.95 35.49 38.06
CA LYS A 590 -4.28 35.11 37.53
C LYS A 590 -4.43 33.60 37.27
N ILE A 591 -3.32 32.87 37.26
CA ILE A 591 -3.30 31.42 37.04
C ILE A 591 -2.30 30.80 38.02
N ARG A 592 -2.65 29.66 38.63
CA ARG A 592 -1.71 28.82 39.39
C ARG A 592 -1.52 27.49 38.67
N ILE A 593 -0.26 27.06 38.50
CA ILE A 593 0.09 25.82 37.80
C ILE A 593 0.43 24.75 38.82
N PHE A 594 -0.15 23.57 38.65
CA PHE A 594 0.22 22.39 39.44
C PHE A 594 1.21 21.54 38.63
N GLU A 595 2.20 20.93 39.30
CA GLU A 595 3.23 20.10 38.64
C GLU A 595 2.65 18.97 37.77
N ASN A 596 1.38 18.59 38.00
CA ASN A 596 0.66 17.53 37.28
C ASN A 596 -0.38 18.03 36.24
N SER A 597 -0.02 19.05 35.44
CA SER A 597 -0.75 19.45 34.20
C SER A 597 -2.15 20.06 34.37
N LEU A 598 -2.46 20.61 35.54
CA LEU A 598 -3.70 21.32 35.83
C LEU A 598 -3.46 22.83 35.98
N TYR A 599 -4.36 23.66 35.44
CA TYR A 599 -4.40 25.10 35.68
C TYR A 599 -5.59 25.45 36.58
N GLN A 600 -5.37 26.26 37.61
CA GLN A 600 -6.42 27.00 38.30
C GLN A 600 -6.45 28.43 37.76
N VAL A 601 -7.55 28.81 37.12
CA VAL A 601 -7.74 30.13 36.51
C VAL A 601 -8.75 30.92 37.34
N TRP A 602 -8.32 32.08 37.81
CA TRP A 602 -9.13 33.00 38.61
C TRP A 602 -9.97 33.84 37.64
N LYS A 603 -11.25 34.05 37.95
CA LYS A 603 -12.17 34.78 37.07
C LYS A 603 -11.93 36.27 37.04
#